data_AF-A0A0V1H3K0-F1
#
_entry.id   AF-A0A0V1H3K0-F1
#
_cell.length_a   1.000
_cell.length_b   1.000
_cell.length_c   1.000
_cell.angle_alpha   90.00
_cell.angle_beta   90.00
_cell.angle_gamma   90.00
#
_symmetry.space_group_name_H-M   'P 1'
#
loop_
_entity.id
_entity.type
_entity.pdbx_description
1 polymer ?
#
loop_
_entity_poly.entity_id
_entity_poly.type
_entity_poly.pdbx_seq_one_letter_code
_entity_poly.pdbx_strand_id
1 'polypeptide(L)'
;MPHSEFYTFDTLAYYQDSNPLLWFIMIKDVPSYFPSDSKAENDEDIIVTSTLLSDIRIRFLGSLSRDAGINITDVISAPSLQCINMSKSFIEGYESKMEEKDKILEIKIDGGFSESIQYYHVHEKLKANFMQCGYRIDKTHETSYKCPENCNNESSIKMNERVTETLNSIRSKYSDSTNRTMVVFVDKCLEPALRFLIKQPLIALELYVLRKLVAQDDRKEIE
;
A
#
# COMPACT_ATOMS: atom_id res chain seq x y z
N MET A 1 -16.03 -9.63 25.94
CA MET A 1 -14.72 -9.04 25.56
C MET A 1 -14.85 -8.52 24.14
N PRO A 2 -14.64 -7.23 23.85
CA PRO A 2 -14.56 -6.82 22.47
C PRO A 2 -13.20 -7.30 21.94
N HIS A 3 -13.19 -8.03 20.83
CA HIS A 3 -11.98 -8.26 20.06
C HIS A 3 -11.46 -6.90 19.59
N SER A 4 -10.60 -6.23 20.37
CA SER A 4 -9.95 -5.02 19.90
C SER A 4 -8.98 -5.43 18.79
N GLU A 5 -9.23 -4.89 17.62
CA GLU A 5 -8.44 -5.02 16.41
C GLU A 5 -6.95 -4.77 16.68
N PHE A 6 -6.17 -5.83 16.86
CA PHE A 6 -4.70 -5.79 16.82
C PHE A 6 -4.16 -5.60 15.39
N TYR A 7 -4.95 -5.01 14.50
CA TYR A 7 -4.60 -4.82 13.10
C TYR A 7 -4.02 -3.42 12.93
N THR A 8 -2.74 -3.35 12.59
CA THR A 8 -2.02 -2.13 12.22
C THR A 8 -2.35 -1.63 10.82
N PHE A 9 -3.14 -2.37 10.05
CA PHE A 9 -3.60 -1.96 8.73
C PHE A 9 -4.97 -2.57 8.42
N ASP A 10 -5.71 -1.90 7.55
CA ASP A 10 -6.91 -2.42 6.90
C ASP A 10 -6.60 -2.65 5.42
N THR A 11 -7.14 -3.72 4.84
CA THR A 11 -6.90 -4.05 3.43
C THR A 11 -8.19 -3.92 2.62
N LEU A 12 -8.11 -3.26 1.47
CA LEU A 12 -9.27 -2.90 0.66
C LEU A 12 -8.93 -2.99 -0.83
N ALA A 13 -9.63 -3.84 -1.57
CA ALA A 13 -9.54 -3.84 -3.03
C ALA A 13 -10.48 -2.79 -3.64
N TYR A 14 -9.97 -1.94 -4.54
CA TYR A 14 -10.77 -1.00 -5.31
C TYR A 14 -10.97 -1.48 -6.75
N TYR A 15 -12.23 -1.76 -7.08
CA TYR A 15 -12.64 -2.21 -8.40
C TYR A 15 -13.62 -1.19 -9.01
N GLN A 16 -13.14 -0.31 -9.88
CA GLN A 16 -14.05 0.43 -10.77
C GLN A 16 -13.51 0.28 -12.19
N ASP A 17 -14.33 -0.34 -13.04
CA ASP A 17 -14.16 -0.50 -14.49
C ASP A 17 -12.72 -0.85 -14.91
N SER A 18 -12.29 -1.99 -14.38
CA SER A 18 -11.14 -2.83 -14.73
C SER A 18 -10.29 -2.32 -15.90
N ASN A 19 -9.24 -1.55 -15.56
CA ASN A 19 -7.84 -1.66 -15.97
C ASN A 19 -7.07 -0.38 -15.58
N PRO A 20 -6.07 -0.43 -14.68
CA PRO A 20 -5.62 -1.53 -13.83
C PRO A 20 -6.50 -1.70 -12.58
N LEU A 21 -6.42 -2.87 -11.94
CA LEU A 21 -7.01 -3.12 -10.62
C LEU A 21 -6.09 -2.53 -9.54
N LEU A 22 -6.63 -1.66 -8.68
CA LEU A 22 -5.88 -0.99 -7.60
C LEU A 22 -6.25 -1.61 -6.24
N TRP A 23 -5.26 -2.10 -5.50
CA TRP A 23 -5.45 -2.71 -4.18
C TRP A 23 -4.84 -1.88 -3.09
N PHE A 24 -5.68 -1.28 -2.25
CA PHE A 24 -5.22 -0.43 -1.16
C PHE A 24 -4.94 -1.24 0.08
N ILE A 25 -3.78 -0.98 0.69
CA ILE A 25 -3.43 -1.44 2.02
C ILE A 25 -3.22 -0.18 2.86
N MET A 26 -4.19 0.07 3.73
CA MET A 26 -4.26 1.29 4.53
C MET A 26 -3.61 1.04 5.87
N ILE A 27 -2.45 1.65 6.11
CA ILE A 27 -1.72 1.52 7.36
C ILE A 27 -2.40 2.42 8.40
N LYS A 28 -2.91 1.83 9.48
CA LYS A 28 -3.44 2.59 10.61
C LYS A 28 -2.26 3.32 11.24
N ASP A 29 -2.48 4.58 11.63
CA ASP A 29 -1.60 5.22 12.58
C ASP A 29 -1.53 4.32 13.81
N VAL A 30 -0.38 3.68 14.01
CA VAL A 30 -0.07 3.12 15.32
C VAL A 30 -0.15 4.34 16.24
N PRO A 31 -1.01 4.35 17.27
CA PRO A 31 -1.03 5.47 18.18
C PRO A 31 0.40 5.65 18.67
N SER A 32 1.02 6.77 18.29
CA SER A 32 2.04 7.36 19.13
C SER A 32 1.31 7.69 20.42
N TYR A 33 1.18 6.70 21.31
CA TYR A 33 1.18 7.02 22.72
C TYR A 33 2.52 7.70 22.92
N PHE A 34 2.52 9.03 22.81
CA PHE A 34 3.61 9.83 23.34
C PHE A 34 3.92 9.23 24.70
N PRO A 35 5.17 8.93 25.04
CA PRO A 35 5.47 8.41 26.35
C PRO A 35 4.92 9.44 27.32
N SER A 36 3.81 9.13 27.98
CA SER A 36 3.49 9.81 29.22
C SER A 36 4.71 9.57 30.10
N ASP A 37 5.15 10.59 30.83
CA ASP A 37 6.32 10.56 31.73
C ASP A 37 6.27 9.43 32.81
N SER A 38 5.30 8.52 32.74
CA SER A 38 5.31 7.22 33.36
C SER A 38 6.31 6.28 32.67
N LYS A 39 7.44 6.07 33.33
CA LYS A 39 8.38 4.95 33.11
C LYS A 39 7.63 3.67 32.67
N ALA A 40 7.76 3.26 31.41
CA ALA A 40 7.12 2.05 30.90
C ALA A 40 8.05 1.31 29.93
N GLU A 41 8.82 0.37 30.47
CA GLU A 41 9.55 -0.64 29.69
C GLU A 41 8.59 -1.50 28.82
N ASN A 42 7.28 -1.49 29.11
CA ASN A 42 6.27 -2.27 28.37
C ASN A 42 5.79 -1.63 27.05
N ASP A 43 5.88 -0.31 26.86
CA ASP A 43 5.30 0.34 25.68
C ASP A 43 6.17 0.14 24.43
N GLU A 44 7.50 0.19 24.59
CA GLU A 44 8.43 -0.13 23.50
C GLU A 44 8.28 -1.60 23.04
N ASP A 45 8.17 -2.53 23.98
CA ASP A 45 7.97 -3.95 23.68
C ASP A 45 6.67 -4.22 22.91
N ILE A 46 5.58 -3.50 23.25
CA ILE A 46 4.29 -3.60 22.53
C ILE A 46 4.41 -3.03 21.11
N ILE A 47 5.08 -1.88 20.92
CA ILE A 47 5.28 -1.26 19.60
C ILE A 47 6.14 -2.15 18.69
N VAL A 48 7.23 -2.70 19.23
CA VAL A 48 8.12 -3.63 18.52
C VAL A 48 7.34 -4.89 18.13
N THR A 49 6.57 -5.46 19.06
CA THR A 49 5.76 -6.65 18.79
C THR A 49 4.68 -6.39 17.74
N SER A 50 3.99 -5.26 17.81
CA SER A 50 2.97 -4.86 16.84
C SER A 50 3.55 -4.67 15.44
N THR A 51 4.69 -3.98 15.34
CA THR A 51 5.40 -3.75 14.08
C THR A 51 5.88 -5.07 13.46
N LEU A 52 6.44 -5.98 14.26
CA LEU A 52 6.87 -7.30 13.81
C LEU A 52 5.70 -8.16 13.31
N LEU A 53 4.58 -8.18 14.04
CA LEU A 53 3.38 -8.92 13.63
C LEU A 53 2.81 -8.39 12.30
N SER A 54 2.89 -7.08 12.10
CA SER A 54 2.48 -6.42 10.85
C SER A 54 3.35 -6.85 9.68
N ASP A 55 4.67 -6.85 9.87
CA ASP A 55 5.68 -7.31 8.90
C ASP A 55 5.43 -8.76 8.47
N ILE A 56 5.21 -9.65 9.45
CA ILE A 56 4.92 -11.07 9.18
C ILE A 56 3.63 -11.21 8.38
N ARG A 57 2.56 -10.50 8.77
CA ARG A 57 1.26 -10.58 8.09
C ARG A 57 1.31 -10.05 6.68
N ILE A 58 1.96 -8.91 6.46
CA ILE A 58 2.04 -8.34 5.11
C ILE A 58 2.90 -9.19 4.18
N ARG A 59 4.01 -9.76 4.71
CA ARG A 59 4.81 -10.75 3.98
C ARG A 59 3.99 -11.99 3.64
N PHE A 60 3.19 -12.48 4.59
CA PHE A 60 2.28 -13.60 4.34
C PHE A 60 1.23 -13.27 3.27
N LEU A 61 0.66 -12.07 3.28
CA LEU A 61 -0.30 -11.61 2.27
C LEU A 61 0.32 -11.55 0.87
N GLY A 62 1.58 -11.09 0.77
CA GLY A 62 2.35 -11.17 -0.47
C GLY A 62 2.47 -12.62 -0.96
N SER A 63 2.89 -13.54 -0.09
CA SER A 63 3.01 -14.97 -0.41
C SER A 63 1.69 -15.60 -0.86
N LEU A 64 0.58 -15.33 -0.16
CA LEU A 64 -0.74 -15.82 -0.55
C LEU A 64 -1.19 -15.24 -1.89
N SER A 65 -0.88 -13.97 -2.15
CA SER A 65 -1.24 -13.34 -3.43
C SER A 65 -0.56 -14.05 -4.60
N ARG A 66 0.73 -14.38 -4.46
CA ARG A 66 1.44 -15.21 -5.45
C ARG A 66 0.81 -16.60 -5.55
N ASP A 67 0.58 -17.27 -4.43
CA ASP A 67 0.04 -18.64 -4.42
C ASP A 67 -1.38 -18.69 -5.04
N ALA A 68 -2.13 -17.58 -5.00
CA ALA A 68 -3.42 -17.39 -5.69
C ALA A 68 -3.32 -17.07 -7.19
N GLY A 69 -2.10 -17.03 -7.73
CA GLY A 69 -1.75 -16.61 -9.10
C GLY A 69 -2.28 -15.23 -9.47
N ILE A 70 -2.32 -14.31 -8.52
CA ILE A 70 -2.59 -12.91 -8.80
C ILE A 70 -1.38 -12.32 -9.52
N ASN A 71 -1.62 -11.65 -10.65
CA ASN A 71 -0.59 -10.94 -11.39
C ASN A 71 -0.33 -9.53 -10.80
N ILE A 72 0.46 -9.45 -9.72
CA ILE A 72 0.97 -8.17 -9.20
C ILE A 72 2.08 -7.67 -10.10
N THR A 73 1.87 -6.48 -10.68
CA THR A 73 2.83 -5.87 -11.61
C THR A 73 3.51 -4.63 -11.04
N ASP A 74 2.91 -4.02 -10.02
CA ASP A 74 3.42 -2.80 -9.40
C ASP A 74 3.07 -2.77 -7.92
N VAL A 75 3.99 -2.22 -7.14
CA VAL A 75 3.77 -1.87 -5.73
C VAL A 75 4.04 -0.38 -5.58
N ILE A 76 3.00 0.38 -5.29
CA ILE A 76 3.03 1.82 -5.05
C ILE A 76 2.97 2.07 -3.55
N SER A 77 3.77 3.01 -3.06
CA SER A 77 3.77 3.43 -1.67
C SER A 77 3.56 4.93 -1.57
N ALA A 78 2.74 5.35 -0.60
CA ALA A 78 2.79 6.70 -0.05
C ALA A 78 4.22 6.98 0.46
N PRO A 79 4.67 8.24 0.45
CA PRO A 79 5.99 8.63 0.96
C PRO A 79 6.03 8.68 2.49
N SER A 80 5.70 7.55 3.14
CA SER A 80 5.79 7.34 4.58
C SER A 80 6.69 6.14 4.89
N LEU A 81 7.41 6.21 6.02
CA LEU A 81 8.33 5.13 6.43
C LEU A 81 7.59 3.80 6.60
N GLN A 82 6.40 3.84 7.19
CA GLN A 82 5.60 2.64 7.43
C GLN A 82 5.10 2.03 6.11
N CYS A 83 4.55 2.84 5.21
CA CYS A 83 4.08 2.35 3.90
C CYS A 83 5.21 1.72 3.10
N ILE A 84 6.42 2.31 3.10
CA ILE A 84 7.57 1.80 2.35
C ILE A 84 8.08 0.49 2.97
N ASN A 85 8.16 0.40 4.30
CA ASN A 85 8.56 -0.83 4.97
C ASN A 85 7.55 -1.96 4.69
N MET A 86 6.25 -1.68 4.79
CA MET A 86 5.21 -2.68 4.49
C MET A 86 5.21 -3.09 3.02
N SER A 87 5.47 -2.15 2.10
CA SER A 87 5.65 -2.44 0.68
C SER A 87 6.81 -3.39 0.43
N LYS A 88 7.96 -3.15 1.07
CA LYS A 88 9.13 -4.05 1.00
C LYS A 88 8.77 -5.46 1.47
N SER A 89 8.15 -5.56 2.65
CA SER A 89 7.81 -6.86 3.25
C SER A 89 6.78 -7.63 2.42
N PHE A 90 5.82 -6.92 1.81
CA PHE A 90 4.91 -7.51 0.83
C PHE A 90 5.65 -8.09 -0.38
N ILE A 91 6.57 -7.33 -0.99
CA ILE A 91 7.37 -7.78 -2.14
C ILE A 91 8.20 -9.02 -1.76
N GLU A 92 8.90 -8.98 -0.63
CA GLU A 92 9.66 -10.12 -0.11
C GLU A 92 8.77 -11.37 0.02
N GLY A 93 7.54 -11.18 0.49
CA GLY A 93 6.54 -12.24 0.58
C GLY A 93 6.08 -12.76 -0.77
N TYR A 94 5.73 -11.87 -1.69
CA TYR A 94 5.24 -12.21 -3.02
C TYR A 94 6.31 -12.93 -3.85
N GLU A 95 7.54 -12.44 -3.83
CA GLU A 95 8.67 -12.97 -4.60
C GLU A 95 9.45 -14.09 -3.89
N SER A 96 9.01 -14.55 -2.70
CA SER A 96 9.79 -15.47 -1.84
C SER A 96 10.16 -16.82 -2.46
N LYS A 97 9.38 -17.31 -3.43
CA LYS A 97 9.61 -18.57 -4.16
C LYS A 97 10.15 -18.37 -5.58
N MET A 98 10.47 -17.12 -5.95
CA MET A 98 10.99 -16.78 -7.28
C MET A 98 12.52 -16.85 -7.31
N GLU A 99 13.08 -17.20 -8.45
CA GLU A 99 14.53 -17.08 -8.65
C GLU A 99 14.93 -15.61 -8.66
N GLU A 100 16.18 -15.30 -8.26
CA GLU A 100 16.64 -13.91 -8.12
C GLU A 100 16.49 -13.08 -9.41
N LYS A 101 16.63 -13.72 -10.58
CA LYS A 101 16.46 -13.07 -11.89
C LYS A 101 15.00 -12.67 -12.19
N ASP A 102 14.04 -13.34 -11.56
CA ASP A 102 12.60 -13.14 -11.78
C ASP A 102 12.00 -12.21 -10.73
N LYS A 103 12.78 -11.85 -9.70
CA LYS A 103 12.43 -10.83 -8.71
C LYS A 103 12.56 -9.46 -9.35
N ILE A 104 11.48 -8.92 -9.89
CA ILE A 104 11.48 -7.67 -10.67
C ILE A 104 10.74 -6.52 -10.00
N LEU A 105 9.97 -6.77 -8.94
CA LEU A 105 9.17 -5.72 -8.30
C LEU A 105 10.04 -4.70 -7.57
N GLU A 106 9.82 -3.43 -7.91
CA GLU A 106 10.38 -2.27 -7.25
C GLU A 106 9.26 -1.43 -6.64
N ILE A 107 9.56 -0.74 -5.54
CA ILE A 107 8.61 0.15 -4.85
C ILE A 107 8.55 1.48 -5.58
N LYS A 108 7.35 1.88 -5.98
CA LYS A 108 7.04 3.17 -6.61
C LYS A 108 6.55 4.14 -5.55
N ILE A 109 7.41 5.06 -5.11
CA ILE A 109 7.01 6.10 -4.14
C ILE A 109 6.26 7.20 -4.89
N ASP A 110 4.97 7.37 -4.60
CA ASP A 110 4.11 8.34 -5.28
C ASP A 110 3.63 9.43 -4.31
N GLY A 111 4.09 10.66 -4.54
CA GLY A 111 3.74 11.81 -3.72
C GLY A 111 2.24 12.10 -3.71
N GLY A 112 1.50 11.72 -4.76
CA GLY A 112 0.05 11.85 -4.84
C GLY A 112 -0.71 11.18 -3.68
N PHE A 113 -0.12 10.15 -3.07
CA PHE A 113 -0.66 9.45 -1.90
C PHE A 113 -0.05 9.89 -0.57
N SER A 114 0.58 11.06 -0.49
CA SER A 114 1.09 11.58 0.79
C SER A 114 -0.04 11.81 1.80
N GLU A 115 0.24 11.55 3.09
CA GLU A 115 -0.68 11.90 4.18
C GLU A 115 -1.02 13.40 4.23
N SER A 116 -0.09 14.25 3.79
CA SER A 116 -0.25 15.70 3.72
C SER A 116 0.62 16.31 2.63
N ILE A 117 0.36 17.58 2.31
CA ILE A 117 1.15 18.31 1.32
C ILE A 117 2.61 18.52 1.74
N GLN A 118 2.91 18.55 3.04
CA GLN A 118 4.29 18.63 3.53
C GLN A 118 5.07 17.35 3.18
N TYR A 119 4.45 16.18 3.35
CA TYR A 119 5.04 14.91 2.93
C TYR A 119 5.14 14.79 1.41
N TYR A 120 4.19 15.38 0.68
CA TYR A 120 4.33 15.53 -0.77
C TYR A 120 5.60 16.28 -1.12
N HIS A 121 5.91 17.42 -0.49
CA HIS A 121 7.08 18.22 -0.88
C HIS A 121 8.44 17.55 -0.64
N VAL A 122 8.49 16.54 0.26
CA VAL A 122 9.74 15.84 0.59
C VAL A 122 9.86 14.44 -0.02
N HIS A 123 8.88 13.99 -0.81
CA HIS A 123 8.83 12.61 -1.32
C HIS A 123 10.08 12.21 -2.14
N GLU A 124 10.63 13.09 -2.99
CA GLU A 124 11.84 12.79 -3.78
C GLU A 124 13.09 12.66 -2.89
N LYS A 125 13.20 13.49 -1.84
CA LYS A 125 14.29 13.36 -0.86
C LYS A 125 14.17 12.03 -0.11
N LEU A 126 12.96 11.65 0.26
CA LEU A 126 12.67 10.40 0.93
C LEU A 126 13.00 9.20 0.03
N LYS A 127 12.59 9.24 -1.25
CA LYS A 127 12.95 8.28 -2.30
C LYS A 127 14.46 8.07 -2.39
N ALA A 128 15.23 9.15 -2.48
CA ALA A 128 16.70 9.09 -2.52
C ALA A 128 17.30 8.44 -1.27
N ASN A 129 16.78 8.76 -0.07
CA ASN A 129 17.26 8.18 1.18
C ASN A 129 17.05 6.65 1.23
N PHE A 130 15.86 6.16 0.86
CA PHE A 130 15.58 4.73 0.85
C PHE A 130 16.44 3.97 -0.16
N MET A 131 16.70 4.56 -1.33
CA MET A 131 17.64 3.99 -2.30
C MET A 131 19.05 3.87 -1.70
N GLN A 132 19.54 4.87 -0.97
CA GLN A 132 20.84 4.81 -0.28
C GLN A 132 20.87 3.73 0.81
N CYS A 133 19.73 3.47 1.47
CA CYS A 133 19.57 2.38 2.42
C CYS A 133 19.42 0.99 1.75
N GLY A 134 19.56 0.88 0.43
CA GLY A 134 19.50 -0.38 -0.30
C GLY A 134 18.09 -0.91 -0.59
N TYR A 135 17.06 -0.08 -0.45
CA TYR A 135 15.71 -0.47 -0.86
C TYR A 135 15.61 -0.51 -2.39
N ARG A 136 14.85 -1.49 -2.91
CA ARG A 136 14.52 -1.62 -4.33
C ARG A 136 13.44 -0.62 -4.71
N ILE A 137 13.84 0.64 -4.90
CA ILE A 137 12.93 1.74 -5.27
C ILE A 137 13.03 1.98 -6.78
N ASP A 138 11.88 2.13 -7.45
CA ASP A 138 11.83 2.49 -8.87
C ASP A 138 12.29 3.94 -9.04
N LYS A 139 13.52 4.10 -9.50
CA LYS A 139 14.13 5.42 -9.74
C LYS A 139 13.42 6.21 -10.83
N THR A 140 12.78 5.52 -11.78
CA THR A 140 12.14 6.11 -12.97
C THR A 140 10.69 6.52 -12.72
N HIS A 141 10.08 6.06 -11.63
CA HIS A 141 8.72 6.47 -11.27
C HIS A 141 8.69 7.95 -10.88
N GLU A 142 7.86 8.72 -11.58
CA GLU A 142 7.49 10.08 -11.22
C GLU A 142 6.15 10.08 -10.50
N THR A 143 5.98 10.98 -9.52
CA THR A 143 4.70 11.21 -8.84
C THR A 143 3.57 11.48 -9.85
N SER A 144 2.43 10.82 -9.63
CA SER A 144 1.28 10.88 -10.54
C SER A 144 0.51 12.21 -10.44
N TYR A 145 0.62 12.89 -9.29
CA TYR A 145 0.07 14.22 -9.05
C TYR A 145 1.16 15.29 -9.20
N LYS A 146 0.85 16.38 -9.89
CA LYS A 146 1.72 17.56 -10.02
C LYS A 146 1.20 18.68 -9.14
N CYS A 147 1.80 18.84 -7.97
CA CYS A 147 1.41 19.87 -7.01
C CYS A 147 1.62 21.30 -7.57
N PRO A 148 0.65 22.21 -7.40
CA PRO A 148 0.84 23.62 -7.72
C PRO A 148 1.95 24.28 -6.87
N GLU A 149 2.75 25.15 -7.49
CA GLU A 149 3.98 25.75 -6.91
C GLU A 149 3.83 26.46 -5.55
N ASN A 150 2.61 26.80 -5.12
CA ASN A 150 2.35 27.56 -3.89
C ASN A 150 1.47 26.82 -2.87
N CYS A 151 1.30 25.50 -3.00
CA CYS A 151 0.46 24.73 -2.08
C CYS A 151 1.24 24.40 -0.78
N ASN A 152 1.19 25.29 0.21
CA ASN A 152 1.86 25.09 1.50
C ASN A 152 0.94 24.55 2.60
N ASN A 153 -0.37 24.75 2.45
CA ASN A 153 -1.40 24.26 3.37
C ASN A 153 -2.46 23.52 2.56
N GLU A 154 -2.92 22.38 3.06
CA GLU A 154 -3.91 21.53 2.40
C GLU A 154 -5.15 21.39 3.29
N SER A 155 -6.31 21.70 2.73
CA SER A 155 -7.60 21.37 3.34
C SER A 155 -7.99 19.94 2.97
N SER A 156 -8.94 19.35 3.70
CA SER A 156 -9.48 18.01 3.35
C SER A 156 -10.03 17.94 1.92
N ILE A 157 -10.62 19.03 1.41
CA ILE A 157 -11.09 19.12 0.02
C ILE A 157 -9.91 19.03 -0.94
N LYS A 158 -8.81 19.75 -0.67
CA LYS A 158 -7.61 19.71 -1.50
C LYS A 158 -6.89 18.35 -1.45
N MET A 159 -6.89 17.70 -0.29
CA MET A 159 -6.43 16.32 -0.17
C MET A 159 -7.25 15.36 -1.04
N ASN A 160 -8.58 15.49 -1.01
CA ASN A 160 -9.46 14.67 -1.85
C ASN A 160 -9.19 14.92 -3.35
N GLU A 161 -9.03 16.18 -3.77
CA GLU A 161 -8.67 16.53 -5.15
C GLU A 161 -7.35 15.86 -5.56
N ARG A 162 -6.30 15.97 -4.73
CA ARG A 162 -4.99 15.36 -4.97
C ARG A 162 -5.09 13.85 -5.13
N VAL A 163 -5.75 13.15 -4.19
CA VAL A 163 -5.92 11.69 -4.26
C VAL A 163 -6.72 11.29 -5.50
N THR A 164 -7.77 12.05 -5.83
CA THR A 164 -8.59 11.81 -7.03
C THR A 164 -7.77 11.95 -8.32
N GLU A 165 -7.00 13.02 -8.44
CA GLU A 165 -6.17 13.28 -9.61
C GLU A 165 -5.06 12.24 -9.75
N THR A 166 -4.45 11.83 -8.64
CA THR A 166 -3.48 10.72 -8.59
C THR A 166 -4.07 9.44 -9.18
N LEU A 167 -5.28 9.06 -8.73
CA LEU A 167 -5.95 7.85 -9.22
C LEU A 167 -6.34 7.95 -10.70
N ASN A 168 -6.82 9.11 -11.14
CA ASN A 168 -7.15 9.35 -12.54
C ASN A 168 -5.90 9.28 -13.44
N SER A 169 -4.78 9.84 -12.98
CA SER A 169 -3.49 9.80 -13.67
C SER A 169 -2.99 8.37 -13.83
N ILE A 170 -3.00 7.56 -12.75
CA ILE A 170 -2.64 6.14 -12.79
C ILE A 170 -3.53 5.37 -13.78
N ARG A 171 -4.85 5.57 -13.70
CA ARG A 171 -5.80 4.90 -14.61
C ARG A 171 -5.56 5.29 -16.07
N SER A 172 -5.36 6.56 -16.34
CA SER A 172 -5.07 7.04 -17.70
C SER A 172 -3.76 6.46 -18.23
N LYS A 173 -2.74 6.32 -17.37
CA LYS A 173 -1.43 5.75 -17.75
C LYS A 173 -1.50 4.27 -18.11
N TYR A 174 -2.44 3.53 -17.52
CA TYR A 174 -2.54 2.08 -17.64
C TYR A 174 -3.89 1.61 -18.21
N SER A 175 -4.60 2.47 -18.96
CA SER A 175 -5.95 2.21 -19.49
C SER A 175 -6.01 0.96 -20.38
N ASP A 176 -4.95 0.70 -21.12
CA ASP A 176 -4.89 -0.39 -22.10
C ASP A 176 -4.39 -1.71 -21.48
N SER A 177 -4.02 -1.70 -20.20
CA SER A 177 -3.42 -2.85 -19.52
C SER A 177 -4.49 -3.75 -18.89
N THR A 178 -4.98 -4.73 -19.64
CA THR A 178 -5.83 -5.80 -19.10
C THR A 178 -5.06 -6.68 -18.11
N ASN A 179 -5.71 -7.13 -17.03
CA ASN A 179 -5.16 -8.09 -16.05
C ASN A 179 -3.95 -7.57 -15.23
N ARG A 180 -3.83 -6.25 -15.08
CA ARG A 180 -2.81 -5.61 -14.25
C ARG A 180 -3.34 -5.38 -12.84
N THR A 181 -2.63 -5.85 -11.82
CA THR A 181 -2.94 -5.55 -10.41
C THR A 181 -1.80 -4.72 -9.81
N MET A 182 -2.16 -3.58 -9.24
CA MET A 182 -1.22 -2.68 -8.56
C MET A 182 -1.59 -2.61 -7.08
N VAL A 183 -0.66 -2.96 -6.20
CA VAL A 183 -0.85 -2.80 -4.75
C VAL A 183 -0.43 -1.40 -4.36
N VAL A 184 -1.23 -0.71 -3.56
CA VAL A 184 -1.04 0.69 -3.16
C VAL A 184 -1.07 0.77 -1.64
N PHE A 185 0.08 1.03 -1.04
CA PHE A 185 0.23 1.25 0.40
C PHE A 185 0.01 2.73 0.70
N VAL A 186 -0.93 3.03 1.60
CA VAL A 186 -1.31 4.40 1.97
C VAL A 186 -1.54 4.52 3.46
N ASP A 187 -1.36 5.72 4.00
CA ASP A 187 -1.71 6.01 5.38
C ASP A 187 -3.25 6.11 5.53
N LYS A 188 -3.79 5.62 6.66
CA LYS A 188 -5.25 5.51 6.88
C LYS A 188 -5.96 6.86 6.89
N CYS A 189 -5.25 7.95 7.12
CA CYS A 189 -5.81 9.31 6.98
C CYS A 189 -6.40 9.58 5.58
N LEU A 190 -5.98 8.85 4.55
CA LEU A 190 -6.53 8.94 3.18
C LEU A 190 -7.82 8.14 2.97
N GLU A 191 -8.23 7.30 3.93
CA GLU A 191 -9.43 6.47 3.81
C GLU A 191 -10.70 7.26 3.43
N PRO A 192 -11.00 8.45 4.01
CA PRO A 192 -12.17 9.23 3.60
C PRO A 192 -12.13 9.66 2.13
N ALA A 193 -10.95 10.06 1.63
CA ALA A 193 -10.75 10.44 0.23
C ALA A 193 -10.96 9.25 -0.70
N LEU A 194 -10.41 8.08 -0.32
CA LEU A 194 -10.54 6.85 -1.09
C LEU A 194 -11.99 6.36 -1.10
N ARG A 195 -12.65 6.28 0.05
CA ARG A 195 -14.05 5.83 0.15
C ARG A 195 -15.00 6.68 -0.69
N PHE A 196 -14.76 7.99 -0.82
CA PHE A 196 -15.56 8.87 -1.67
C PHE A 196 -15.48 8.48 -3.16
N LEU A 197 -14.35 7.94 -3.59
CA LEU A 197 -14.10 7.56 -4.99
C LEU A 197 -14.57 6.14 -5.30
N ILE A 198 -14.67 5.29 -4.28
CA ILE A 198 -14.98 3.87 -4.43
C ILE A 198 -16.50 3.64 -4.46
N LYS A 199 -17.04 3.50 -5.69
CA LYS A 199 -18.48 3.26 -5.91
C LYS A 199 -18.92 1.79 -5.78
N GLN A 200 -17.98 0.85 -5.79
CA GLN A 200 -18.26 -0.58 -5.62
C GLN A 200 -18.06 -1.02 -4.17
N PRO A 201 -18.74 -2.09 -3.71
CA PRO A 201 -18.49 -2.63 -2.38
C PRO A 201 -17.03 -3.03 -2.25
N LEU A 202 -16.36 -2.42 -1.28
CA LEU A 202 -15.04 -2.79 -0.82
C LEU A 202 -14.99 -4.28 -0.49
N ILE A 203 -14.07 -5.02 -1.10
CA ILE A 203 -13.79 -6.40 -0.73
C ILE A 203 -12.51 -6.39 0.08
N ALA A 204 -12.54 -6.97 1.29
CA ALA A 204 -11.34 -7.18 2.09
C ALA A 204 -10.33 -8.00 1.28
N LEU A 205 -9.06 -7.61 1.30
CA LEU A 205 -8.06 -8.19 0.40
C LEU A 205 -7.87 -9.68 0.69
N GLU A 206 -7.95 -10.09 1.95
CA GLU A 206 -7.86 -11.50 2.35
C GLU A 206 -8.97 -12.32 1.70
N LEU A 207 -10.21 -11.79 1.68
CA LEU A 207 -11.33 -12.44 1.00
C LEU A 207 -11.15 -12.50 -0.51
N TYR A 208 -10.58 -11.45 -1.11
CA TYR A 208 -10.29 -11.44 -2.53
C TYR A 208 -9.25 -12.52 -2.90
N VAL A 209 -8.15 -12.61 -2.13
CA VAL A 209 -7.10 -13.61 -2.33
C VAL A 209 -7.64 -15.03 -2.13
N LEU A 210 -8.42 -15.26 -1.06
CA LEU A 210 -9.06 -16.56 -0.80
C LEU A 210 -9.98 -17.00 -1.94
N ARG A 211 -10.81 -16.09 -2.46
CA ARG A 211 -11.67 -16.41 -3.62
C ARG A 211 -10.86 -16.78 -4.86
N LYS A 212 -9.70 -16.15 -5.07
CA LYS A 212 -8.79 -16.48 -6.17
C LYS A 212 -8.12 -17.84 -5.99
N LEU A 213 -7.70 -18.18 -4.78
CA LEU A 213 -7.14 -19.51 -4.46
C LEU A 213 -8.15 -20.62 -4.75
N VAL A 214 -9.37 -20.51 -4.23
CA VAL A 214 -10.44 -21.51 -4.45
C VAL A 214 -10.73 -21.66 -5.95
N ALA A 215 -10.86 -20.56 -6.68
CA ALA A 215 -11.11 -20.60 -8.13
C ALA A 215 -9.96 -21.21 -8.95
N GLN A 216 -8.74 -21.28 -8.41
CA GLN A 216 -7.62 -21.99 -9.06
C GLN A 216 -7.64 -23.49 -8.76
N ASP A 217 -7.98 -23.89 -7.54
CA ASP A 217 -8.07 -25.30 -7.18
C ASP A 217 -9.22 -25.98 -7.95
N ASP A 218 -10.38 -25.32 -8.07
CA ASP A 218 -11.50 -25.81 -8.90
C ASP A 218 -11.10 -26.03 -10.37
N ARG A 219 -10.15 -25.24 -10.90
CA ARG A 219 -9.66 -25.42 -12.29
C ARG A 219 -8.70 -26.60 -12.43
N LYS A 220 -7.95 -26.94 -11.39
CA LYS A 220 -7.01 -28.08 -11.40
C LYS A 220 -7.72 -29.42 -11.24
N GLU A 221 -8.93 -29.46 -10.68
CA GLU A 221 -9.72 -30.69 -10.55
C GLU A 221 -10.46 -31.09 -11.84
N ILE A 222 -10.51 -30.20 -12.85
CA ILE A 222 -11.25 -30.40 -14.11
C ILE A 222 -10.31 -30.75 -15.29
N GLU A 223 -8.99 -30.67 -15.11
CA GLU A 223 -7.96 -31.09 -16.08
C GLU A 223 -7.37 -32.46 -15.75
#